data_AF-A0A953PZC8-F1
#
_entry.id   AF-A0A953PZC8-F1
#
_cell.length_a   1.000
_cell.length_b   1.000
_cell.length_c   1.000
_cell.angle_alpha   90.00
_cell.angle_beta   90.00
_cell.angle_gamma   90.00
#
_symmetry.space_group_name_H-M   'P 1'
#
loop_
_entity.id
_entity.type
_entity.pdbx_description
1 polymer ?
#
loop_
_entity_poly.entity_id
_entity_poly.type
_entity_poly.pdbx_seq_one_letter_code
_entity_poly.pdbx_strand_id
1 'polypeptide(L)'
;MEENSLSGYKLPTMEALPGTDATLPQIIRFAQSVDPTALFRERWGDNYQQNVAALWDRYVQSYKAGVEASGSADELLMCLAYDVVLGPYLGVPEPHKRPFLLWLIAGVRRRLQRPGGRNQNT
;
A
#
# COMPACT_ATOMS: atom_id res chain seq x y z
N MET A 1 -5.38 -20.25 25.23
CA MET A 1 -4.43 -19.29 24.64
C MET A 1 -5.15 -18.67 23.46
N GLU A 2 -5.84 -17.56 23.72
CA GLU A 2 -6.61 -16.84 22.70
C GLU A 2 -5.64 -16.10 21.77
N GLU A 3 -5.72 -16.41 20.48
CA GLU A 3 -5.03 -15.68 19.41
C GLU A 3 -5.59 -14.26 19.34
N ASN A 4 -5.01 -13.37 20.13
CA ASN A 4 -5.33 -11.94 20.14
C ASN A 4 -4.68 -11.25 18.92
N SER A 5 -5.07 -11.63 17.70
CA SER A 5 -4.74 -10.88 16.48
C SER A 5 -5.81 -9.80 16.27
N LEU A 6 -5.67 -8.69 17.00
CA LEU A 6 -6.65 -7.59 17.06
C LEU A 6 -6.85 -6.86 15.72
N SER A 7 -5.95 -6.99 14.74
CA SER A 7 -6.11 -6.23 13.49
C SER A 7 -7.16 -6.81 12.53
N GLY A 8 -7.54 -8.10 12.64
CA GLY A 8 -8.50 -8.76 11.73
C GLY A 8 -8.16 -8.66 10.23
N TYR A 9 -7.00 -8.07 9.91
CA TYR A 9 -6.63 -7.61 8.60
C TYR A 9 -6.14 -8.80 7.78
N LYS A 10 -6.61 -8.85 6.53
CA LYS A 10 -6.24 -9.87 5.56
C LYS A 10 -5.84 -9.17 4.29
N LEU A 11 -4.76 -9.67 3.69
CA LEU A 11 -4.39 -9.27 2.34
C LEU A 11 -5.56 -9.51 1.38
N PRO A 12 -5.83 -8.60 0.45
CA PRO A 12 -6.84 -8.82 -0.58
C PRO A 12 -6.44 -9.98 -1.48
N THR A 13 -7.43 -10.65 -2.06
CA THR A 13 -7.18 -11.64 -3.11
C THR A 13 -6.78 -10.96 -4.43
N MET A 14 -6.23 -11.73 -5.37
CA MET A 14 -5.77 -11.18 -6.64
C MET A 14 -6.91 -10.58 -7.47
N GLU A 15 -8.09 -11.20 -7.40
CA GLU A 15 -9.31 -10.82 -8.12
C GLU A 15 -9.90 -9.51 -7.58
N ALA A 16 -9.61 -9.17 -6.32
CA ALA A 16 -10.05 -7.92 -5.70
C ALA A 16 -9.19 -6.71 -6.09
N LEU A 17 -8.00 -6.92 -6.67
CA LEU A 17 -7.11 -5.83 -7.05
C LEU A 17 -7.62 -5.09 -8.30
N PRO A 18 -7.71 -3.74 -8.27
CA PRO A 18 -8.14 -2.96 -9.43
C PRO A 18 -7.30 -3.23 -10.70
N GLY A 19 -7.96 -3.19 -11.86
CA GLY A 19 -7.33 -3.30 -13.18
C GLY A 19 -6.40 -2.13 -13.50
N THR A 20 -5.58 -2.26 -14.55
CA THR A 20 -4.68 -1.18 -15.02
C THR A 20 -5.45 0.02 -15.59
N ASP A 21 -6.69 -0.22 -16.02
CA ASP A 21 -7.64 0.77 -16.51
C ASP A 21 -8.48 1.42 -15.39
N ALA A 22 -8.30 1.02 -14.13
CA ALA A 22 -9.08 1.53 -13.01
C ALA A 22 -9.02 3.07 -12.89
N THR A 23 -10.19 3.66 -12.64
CA THR A 23 -10.39 5.07 -12.38
C THR A 23 -9.97 5.43 -10.96
N LEU A 24 -9.67 6.71 -10.70
CA LEU A 24 -9.30 7.17 -9.37
C LEU A 24 -10.39 6.85 -8.30
N PRO A 25 -11.70 7.01 -8.55
CA PRO A 25 -12.73 6.60 -7.60
C PRO A 25 -12.80 5.08 -7.32
N GLN A 26 -12.46 4.23 -8.29
CA GLN A 26 -12.35 2.78 -8.06
C GLN A 26 -11.16 2.45 -7.15
N ILE A 27 -10.02 3.10 -7.39
CA ILE A 27 -8.81 2.93 -6.58
C ILE A 27 -9.03 3.40 -5.13
N ILE A 28 -9.69 4.54 -4.93
CA ILE A 28 -10.01 5.08 -3.60
C ILE A 28 -10.92 4.12 -2.82
N ARG A 29 -12.00 3.63 -3.45
CA ARG A 29 -12.90 2.65 -2.82
C ARG A 29 -12.17 1.37 -2.45
N PHE A 30 -11.30 0.89 -3.33
CA PHE A 30 -10.45 -0.25 -3.03
C PHE A 30 -9.55 0.01 -1.82
N ALA A 31 -8.82 1.13 -1.79
CA ALA A 31 -7.92 1.48 -0.68
C ALA A 31 -8.66 1.54 0.67
N GLN A 32 -9.89 2.07 0.69
CA GLN A 32 -10.76 2.10 1.87
C GLN A 32 -11.21 0.70 2.32
N SER A 33 -11.40 -0.24 1.39
CA SER A 33 -11.86 -1.60 1.71
C SER A 33 -10.78 -2.53 2.27
N VAL A 34 -9.50 -2.20 2.06
CA VAL A 34 -8.35 -3.03 2.44
C VAL A 34 -7.45 -2.36 3.48
N ASP A 35 -7.91 -1.28 4.11
CA ASP A 35 -7.10 -0.40 4.95
C ASP A 35 -6.29 -1.16 6.03
N PRO A 36 -4.94 -1.24 5.91
CA PRO A 36 -4.08 -1.94 6.88
C PRO A 36 -3.72 -1.06 8.09
N THR A 37 -4.33 0.11 8.26
CA THR A 37 -3.95 1.08 9.30
C THR A 37 -3.91 0.47 10.71
N ALA A 38 -4.87 -0.37 11.07
CA ALA A 38 -4.90 -1.01 12.40
C ALA A 38 -3.65 -1.87 12.65
N LEU A 39 -3.27 -2.71 11.68
CA LEU A 39 -2.07 -3.55 11.74
C LEU A 39 -0.80 -2.71 11.96
N PHE A 40 -0.65 -1.62 11.20
CA PHE A 40 0.54 -0.78 11.31
C PHE A 40 0.56 0.09 12.57
N ARG A 41 -0.59 0.52 13.08
CA ARG A 41 -0.70 1.19 14.39
C ARG A 41 -0.29 0.27 15.52
N GLU A 42 -0.74 -0.98 15.49
CA GLU A 42 -0.33 -1.99 16.47
C GLU A 42 1.18 -2.26 16.39
N ARG A 43 1.72 -2.42 15.18
CA ARG A 43 3.15 -2.71 14.96
C ARG A 43 4.08 -1.57 15.35
N TRP A 44 3.71 -0.32 15.07
CA TRP A 44 4.58 0.84 15.26
C TRP A 44 4.29 1.65 16.51
N GLY A 45 3.13 1.46 17.14
CA GLY A 45 2.72 2.17 18.34
C GLY A 45 2.82 3.68 18.18
N ASP A 46 3.46 4.34 19.14
CA ASP A 46 3.64 5.79 19.17
C ASP A 46 4.42 6.34 17.96
N ASN A 47 5.24 5.50 17.30
CA ASN A 47 6.01 5.89 16.12
C ASN A 47 5.22 5.77 14.81
N TYR A 48 3.92 5.41 14.86
CA TYR A 48 3.10 5.19 13.67
C TYR A 48 3.15 6.36 12.69
N GLN A 49 2.97 7.61 13.17
CA GLN A 49 2.93 8.80 12.31
C GLN A 49 4.27 9.04 11.60
N GLN A 50 5.38 8.89 12.31
CA GLN A 50 6.72 9.05 11.71
C GLN A 50 7.00 7.94 10.69
N ASN A 51 6.67 6.70 11.04
CA ASN A 51 6.95 5.54 10.19
C ASN A 51 6.08 5.52 8.93
N VAL A 52 4.79 5.89 9.01
CA VAL A 52 3.93 5.96 7.82
C VAL A 52 4.36 7.08 6.87
N ALA A 53 4.77 8.23 7.40
CA ALA A 53 5.29 9.33 6.59
C ALA A 53 6.61 8.95 5.89
N ALA A 54 7.55 8.32 6.62
CA ALA A 54 8.80 7.83 6.05
C ALA A 54 8.56 6.71 5.02
N LEU A 55 7.61 5.81 5.27
CA LEU A 55 7.20 4.76 4.34
C LEU A 55 6.67 5.37 3.04
N TRP A 56 5.78 6.37 3.15
CA TRP A 56 5.20 7.06 2.00
C TRP A 56 6.28 7.79 1.19
N ASP A 57 7.14 8.59 1.84
CA ASP A 57 8.21 9.30 1.15
C ASP A 57 9.14 8.33 0.40
N ARG A 58 9.53 7.22 1.03
CA ARG A 58 10.34 6.16 0.39
C ARG A 58 9.72 5.67 -0.93
N TYR A 59 8.42 5.42 -0.95
CA TYR A 59 7.74 4.94 -2.17
C TYR A 59 7.56 6.04 -3.20
N VAL A 60 7.30 7.28 -2.79
CA VAL A 60 7.27 8.43 -3.70
C VAL A 60 8.62 8.62 -4.39
N GLN A 61 9.73 8.57 -3.65
CA GLN A 61 11.07 8.68 -4.23
C GLN A 61 11.37 7.52 -5.18
N SER A 62 11.00 6.29 -4.79
CA SER A 62 11.19 5.10 -5.63
C SER A 62 10.41 5.18 -6.94
N TYR A 63 9.16 5.65 -6.89
CA TYR A 63 8.34 5.88 -8.07
C TYR A 63 8.95 6.94 -8.99
N LYS A 64 9.38 8.08 -8.43
CA LYS A 64 10.05 9.15 -9.19
C LYS A 64 11.36 8.70 -9.83
N ALA A 65 12.09 7.79 -9.18
CA ALA A 65 13.31 7.19 -9.71
C ALA A 65 13.05 6.11 -10.77
N GLY A 66 11.80 5.78 -11.10
CA GLY A 66 11.45 4.74 -12.05
C GLY A 66 11.76 3.32 -11.56
N VAL A 67 11.92 3.14 -10.25
CA VAL A 67 12.23 1.85 -9.64
C VAL A 67 10.95 1.02 -9.48
N GLU A 68 11.10 -0.30 -9.43
CA GLU A 68 9.98 -1.20 -9.15
C GLU A 68 9.45 -1.04 -7.72
N ALA A 69 8.12 -1.15 -7.54
CA ALA A 69 7.48 -1.23 -6.23
C ALA A 69 7.88 -2.53 -5.49
N SER A 70 8.98 -2.47 -4.74
CA SER A 70 9.66 -3.62 -4.13
C SER A 70 9.29 -3.89 -2.66
N GLY A 71 8.28 -3.20 -2.12
CA GLY A 71 7.77 -3.42 -0.76
C GLY A 71 7.08 -4.75 -0.51
N SER A 72 6.77 -5.05 0.75
CA SER A 72 5.77 -6.08 1.06
C SER A 72 4.38 -5.64 0.58
N ALA A 73 3.47 -6.58 0.36
CA ALA A 73 2.10 -6.26 -0.06
C ALA A 73 1.42 -5.32 0.96
N ASP A 74 1.60 -5.56 2.27
CA ASP A 74 1.03 -4.73 3.34
C ASP A 74 1.59 -3.31 3.36
N GLU A 75 2.90 -3.15 3.15
CA GLU A 75 3.53 -1.83 3.10
C GLU A 75 3.04 -1.02 1.89
N LEU A 76 2.87 -1.68 0.74
CA LEU A 76 2.34 -1.04 -0.46
C LEU A 76 0.88 -0.61 -0.29
N LEU A 77 0.07 -1.45 0.37
CA LEU A 77 -1.32 -1.13 0.71
C LEU A 77 -1.42 -0.01 1.77
N MET A 78 -0.51 0.01 2.74
CA MET A 78 -0.43 1.09 3.73
C MET A 78 -0.08 2.43 3.06
N CYS A 79 0.89 2.42 2.15
CA CYS A 79 1.24 3.60 1.35
C CYS A 79 0.06 4.07 0.49
N LEU A 80 -0.68 3.15 -0.12
CA LEU A 80 -1.87 3.44 -0.92
C LEU A 80 -2.95 4.11 -0.07
N ALA A 81 -3.29 3.53 1.09
CA ALA A 81 -4.29 4.06 2.00
C ALA A 81 -3.91 5.46 2.50
N TYR A 82 -2.64 5.63 2.89
CA TYR A 82 -2.12 6.90 3.37
C TYR A 82 -2.15 8.00 2.29
N ASP A 83 -1.74 7.69 1.05
CA ASP A 83 -1.78 8.66 -0.07
C ASP A 83 -3.23 9.06 -0.46
N VAL A 84 -4.17 8.13 -0.36
CA VAL A 84 -5.59 8.42 -0.56
C VAL A 84 -6.10 9.41 0.50
N VAL A 85 -5.74 9.21 1.78
CA VAL A 85 -6.09 10.10 2.89
C VAL A 85 -5.44 11.48 2.76
N LEU A 86 -4.16 11.54 2.37
CA LEU A 86 -3.44 12.80 2.17
C LEU A 86 -3.90 13.57 0.93
N GLY A 87 -4.44 12.88 -0.07
CA GLY A 87 -4.87 13.42 -1.36
C GLY A 87 -5.50 14.81 -1.37
N PRO A 88 -6.55 15.03 -0.56
CA PRO A 88 -7.22 16.32 -0.47
C PRO A 88 -6.31 17.48 -0.05
N TYR A 89 -5.21 17.19 0.65
CA TYR A 89 -4.29 18.17 1.23
C TYR A 89 -3.01 18.39 0.41
N LEU A 90 -2.67 17.47 -0.49
CA LEU A 90 -1.40 17.53 -1.24
C LEU A 90 -1.45 18.45 -2.46
N GLY A 91 -2.64 18.88 -2.91
CA GLY A 91 -2.80 19.74 -4.09
C GLY A 91 -2.30 19.10 -5.40
N VAL A 92 -2.07 17.78 -5.41
CA VAL A 92 -1.56 17.04 -6.58
C VAL A 92 -2.72 16.80 -7.56
N PRO A 93 -2.61 17.25 -8.82
CA PRO A 93 -3.63 16.98 -9.83
C PRO A 93 -3.82 15.49 -10.09
N GLU A 94 -5.06 15.08 -10.36
CA GLU A 94 -5.44 13.69 -10.65
C GLU A 94 -4.55 12.96 -11.68
N PRO A 95 -4.12 13.59 -12.81
CA PRO A 95 -3.24 12.96 -13.79
C PRO A 95 -1.92 12.45 -13.23
N HIS A 96 -1.43 13.05 -12.14
CA HIS A 96 -0.20 12.63 -11.47
C HIS A 96 -0.47 11.62 -10.36
N LYS A 97 -1.67 11.66 -9.77
CA LYS A 97 -2.06 10.78 -8.67
C LYS A 97 -2.35 9.35 -9.14
N ARG A 98 -3.18 9.20 -10.19
CA ARG A 98 -3.62 7.88 -10.67
C ARG A 98 -2.44 6.96 -11.06
N PRO A 99 -1.42 7.42 -11.80
CA PRO A 99 -0.27 6.58 -12.15
C PRO A 99 0.49 6.03 -10.95
N PHE A 100 0.70 6.83 -9.89
CA PHE A 100 1.37 6.38 -8.67
C PHE A 100 0.57 5.30 -7.94
N LEU A 101 -0.73 5.49 -7.79
CA LEU A 101 -1.58 4.51 -7.10
C LEU A 101 -1.67 3.18 -7.87
N LEU A 102 -1.75 3.24 -9.21
CA LEU A 102 -1.68 2.04 -10.05
C LEU A 102 -0.33 1.33 -9.96
N TRP A 103 0.78 2.09 -9.83
CA TRP A 103 2.11 1.53 -9.62
C TRP A 103 2.21 0.76 -8.29
N LEU A 104 1.61 1.28 -7.20
CA LEU A 104 1.52 0.56 -5.92
C LEU A 104 0.71 -0.74 -6.07
N ILE A 105 -0.48 -0.68 -6.70
CA ILE A 105 -1.35 -1.86 -6.92
C ILE A 105 -0.62 -2.93 -7.76
N ALA A 106 0.14 -2.52 -8.78
CA ALA A 106 0.95 -3.43 -9.58
C ALA A 106 2.02 -4.14 -8.73
N GLY A 107 2.64 -3.43 -7.78
CA GLY A 107 3.54 -4.02 -6.79
C GLY A 107 2.85 -5.08 -5.92
N VAL A 108 1.66 -4.76 -5.38
CA VAL A 108 0.86 -5.71 -4.60
C VAL A 108 0.54 -6.95 -5.42
N ARG A 109 0.10 -6.79 -6.67
CA ARG A 109 -0.22 -7.90 -7.58
C ARG A 109 0.97 -8.84 -7.78
N ARG A 110 2.16 -8.30 -8.01
CA ARG A 110 3.39 -9.10 -8.17
C ARG A 110 3.75 -9.87 -6.90
N ARG A 111 3.52 -9.29 -5.72
CA ARG A 111 3.77 -9.95 -4.43
C ARG A 111 2.80 -11.10 -4.17
N LEU A 112 1.51 -10.93 -4.49
CA LEU A 112 0.51 -12.00 -4.37
C LEU A 112 0.73 -13.14 -5.39
N GLN A 113 1.29 -12.84 -6.57
CA GLN A 113 1.68 -13.83 -7.58
C GLN A 113 2.87 -14.72 -7.17
N ARG A 114 3.65 -14.30 -6.16
CA ARG A 114 4.83 -15.02 -5.68
C ARG A 114 4.61 -15.55 -4.25
N PRO A 115 3.73 -16.54 -4.02
CA PRO A 115 3.64 -17.17 -2.72
C PRO A 115 4.85 -18.09 -2.52
N GLY A 116 6.00 -17.56 -2.09
CA GLY A 116 7.17 -18.41 -1.82
C GLY A 116 8.58 -17.79 -1.79
N GLY A 117 8.75 -16.47 -1.80
CA GLY A 117 10.10 -15.86 -1.77
C GLY A 117 10.67 -15.62 -0.38
N ARG A 118 10.83 -16.65 0.48
CA ARG A 118 11.74 -16.54 1.64
C ARG A 118 13.18 -16.54 1.11
N ASN A 119 13.97 -15.58 1.58
CA ASN A 119 15.44 -15.51 1.61
C ASN A 119 16.22 -16.44 0.66
N GLN A 120 16.96 -15.83 -0.26
CA GLN A 120 18.31 -16.31 -0.56
C GLN A 120 19.28 -15.15 -0.35
N ASN A 121 19.82 -15.12 0.86
CA ASN A 121 21.13 -14.55 1.13
C ASN A 121 22.13 -15.40 0.35
N THR A 122 22.89 -14.79 -0.55
CA THR A 122 24.23 -15.26 -0.92
C THR A 122 25.08 -14.05 -1.20
#